data_AF-A0AA35NZC5-F1
#
_entry.id   AF-A0AA35NZC5-F1
#
_cell.length_a   1.000
_cell.length_b   1.000
_cell.length_c   1.000
_cell.angle_alpha   90.00
_cell.angle_beta   90.00
_cell.angle_gamma   90.00
#
_symmetry.space_group_name_H-M   'P 1'
#
loop_
_entity.id
_entity.type
_entity.pdbx_description
1 polymer ?
#
loop_
_entity_poly.entity_id
_entity_poly.type
_entity_poly.pdbx_seq_one_letter_code
_entity_poly.pdbx_strand_id
1 'polypeptide(L)'
;MLDEAKRRSERRRVRKWLARAGERQQFRWRGGGEEHKDIHQARWETALLKIMAKSGGKGVNLKDKLEGNELDLSLCDLNEVPVKELSEFCSLTHLVKLDLSKNQLQQLPSDFGRLVNLQHLDLLNNRLVTLPVSFAQLKNLKWLDLKDNPLEAALAKVAGDCLDEKQCKQAATRVLQHMRAIQSELDREKERKLQLERELEKKREAEQRVREAQERELRKREKAEEKERRRREYDAMRAVKQEMAKQSRKEKDENPKASLSHPSHPPQHKRSWSRVLLKMLLFLLLGALSTLAVCKVTELQHQPVCVRVNMLYEEALSLLQSREILRNVLQPNTQQS
;
A
#
# COMPACT_ATOMS: atom_id res chain seq x y z
N MET A 1 11.01 21.47 -36.28
CA MET A 1 10.51 20.22 -36.89
C MET A 1 11.60 19.19 -37.23
N LEU A 2 12.83 19.57 -37.60
CA LEU A 2 13.94 18.61 -37.86
C LEU A 2 14.32 17.73 -36.65
N ASP A 3 14.14 18.23 -35.43
CA ASP A 3 14.58 17.56 -34.20
C ASP A 3 13.64 16.42 -33.75
N GLU A 4 12.36 16.50 -34.10
CA GLU A 4 11.40 15.45 -33.76
C GLU A 4 11.48 14.25 -34.71
N ALA A 5 11.84 14.51 -35.98
CA ALA A 5 12.10 13.47 -36.98
C ALA A 5 13.34 12.63 -36.62
N LYS A 6 14.40 13.28 -36.11
CA LYS A 6 15.61 12.59 -35.62
C LYS A 6 15.32 11.73 -34.40
N ARG A 7 14.59 12.27 -33.42
CA ARG A 7 14.12 11.53 -32.22
C ARG A 7 13.16 10.38 -32.55
N ARG A 8 12.33 10.49 -33.61
CA ARG A 8 11.49 9.38 -34.10
C ARG A 8 12.31 8.31 -34.83
N SER A 9 13.34 8.69 -35.59
CA SER A 9 14.27 7.76 -36.25
C SER A 9 15.08 6.94 -35.23
N GLU A 10 15.54 7.58 -34.16
CA GLU A 10 16.28 6.91 -33.07
C GLU A 10 15.38 5.98 -32.27
N ARG A 11 14.15 6.39 -31.91
CA ARG A 11 13.16 5.50 -31.26
C ARG A 11 12.82 4.26 -32.09
N ARG A 12 12.76 4.39 -33.42
CA ARG A 12 12.56 3.25 -34.34
C ARG A 12 13.79 2.33 -34.40
N ARG A 13 15.00 2.89 -34.35
CA ARG A 13 16.25 2.10 -34.28
C ARG A 13 16.36 1.32 -32.96
N VAL A 14 16.05 1.96 -31.83
CA VAL A 14 16.04 1.30 -30.52
C VAL A 14 14.99 0.19 -30.46
N ARG A 15 13.77 0.42 -30.97
CA ARG A 15 12.74 -0.64 -31.04
C ARG A 15 13.14 -1.81 -31.94
N LYS A 16 13.76 -1.56 -33.10
CA LYS A 16 14.28 -2.62 -33.98
C LYS A 16 15.45 -3.39 -33.33
N TRP A 17 16.28 -2.72 -32.55
CA TRP A 17 17.37 -3.36 -31.82
C TRP A 17 16.84 -4.23 -30.67
N LEU A 18 15.85 -3.75 -29.89
CA LEU A 18 15.19 -4.52 -28.84
C LEU A 18 14.47 -5.76 -29.39
N ALA A 19 13.81 -5.65 -30.55
CA ALA A 19 13.19 -6.79 -31.22
C ALA A 19 14.24 -7.85 -31.64
N ARG A 20 15.37 -7.42 -32.20
CA ARG A 20 16.50 -8.31 -32.56
C ARG A 20 17.22 -8.90 -31.35
N ALA A 21 17.16 -8.25 -30.19
CA ALA A 21 17.70 -8.76 -28.94
C ALA A 21 16.79 -9.84 -28.33
N GLY A 22 15.47 -9.72 -28.49
CA GLY A 22 14.49 -10.73 -28.08
C GLY A 22 14.49 -12.01 -28.94
N GLU A 23 14.78 -11.89 -30.25
CA GLU A 23 14.79 -13.03 -31.19
C GLU A 23 16.01 -13.96 -31.06
N ARG A 24 17.08 -13.56 -30.33
CA ARG A 24 18.27 -14.39 -30.12
C ARG A 24 18.17 -15.41 -28.97
N GLN A 25 16.98 -15.63 -28.41
CA GLN A 25 16.73 -16.59 -27.32
C GLN A 25 16.26 -17.97 -27.80
N GLN A 26 16.38 -18.30 -29.09
CA GLN A 26 15.92 -19.59 -29.61
C GLN A 26 16.95 -20.25 -30.54
N PHE A 27 18.13 -20.61 -30.01
CA PHE A 27 19.01 -21.58 -30.69
C PHE A 27 19.61 -22.61 -29.73
N ARG A 28 18.98 -23.79 -29.78
CA ARG A 28 19.49 -25.16 -29.63
C ARG A 28 20.94 -25.32 -29.12
N TRP A 29 21.04 -25.78 -27.88
CA TRP A 29 22.24 -26.31 -27.25
C TRP A 29 22.90 -27.40 -28.11
N ARG A 30 24.17 -27.19 -28.48
CA ARG A 30 25.10 -28.24 -28.85
C ARG A 30 26.53 -27.80 -28.54
N GLY A 31 27.02 -28.24 -27.38
CA GLY A 31 28.43 -28.57 -27.04
C GLY A 31 29.54 -27.54 -27.27
N GLY A 32 30.40 -27.39 -26.25
CA GLY A 32 31.75 -26.82 -26.37
C GLY A 32 31.88 -25.46 -25.71
N GLY A 33 32.74 -25.36 -24.70
CA GLY A 33 32.83 -24.22 -23.80
C GLY A 33 33.28 -22.93 -24.46
N GLU A 34 32.69 -21.82 -24.01
CA GLU A 34 33.27 -20.49 -23.98
C GLU A 34 32.39 -19.58 -23.09
N GLU A 35 33.06 -18.90 -22.16
CA GLU A 35 32.67 -17.78 -21.31
C GLU A 35 31.18 -17.46 -21.10
N HIS A 36 30.76 -17.66 -19.84
CA HIS A 36 29.56 -17.09 -19.23
C HIS A 36 29.70 -15.55 -19.11
N LYS A 37 29.66 -14.82 -20.24
CA LYS A 37 29.52 -13.35 -20.24
C LYS A 37 28.05 -13.03 -19.98
N ASP A 38 27.81 -12.83 -18.70
CA ASP A 38 26.54 -12.80 -17.99
C ASP A 38 25.45 -11.90 -18.57
N ILE A 39 24.19 -12.28 -18.30
CA ILE A 39 22.98 -11.46 -18.42
C ILE A 39 23.12 -10.10 -17.69
N HIS A 40 23.98 -10.03 -16.68
CA HIS A 40 24.37 -8.77 -16.02
C HIS A 40 25.07 -7.82 -16.99
N GLN A 41 25.80 -8.36 -17.98
CA GLN A 41 26.51 -7.62 -19.02
C GLN A 41 25.58 -6.95 -20.06
N ALA A 42 24.28 -7.25 -20.10
CA ALA A 42 23.33 -6.53 -20.96
C ALA A 42 22.54 -5.45 -20.18
N ARG A 43 22.40 -5.65 -18.86
CA ARG A 43 21.68 -4.73 -17.97
C ARG A 43 22.46 -3.44 -17.70
N TRP A 44 23.79 -3.48 -17.65
CA TRP A 44 24.61 -2.27 -17.47
C TRP A 44 24.54 -1.34 -18.68
N GLU A 45 24.69 -1.83 -19.93
CA GLU A 45 24.67 -0.98 -21.13
C GLU A 45 23.38 -0.17 -21.23
N THR A 46 22.25 -0.82 -20.92
CA THR A 46 20.92 -0.19 -20.97
C THR A 46 20.75 0.91 -19.93
N ALA A 47 21.35 0.77 -18.76
CA ALA A 47 21.22 1.74 -17.69
C ALA A 47 22.27 2.87 -17.79
N LEU A 48 23.49 2.58 -18.29
CA LEU A 48 24.41 3.61 -18.75
C LEU A 48 23.77 4.48 -19.84
N LEU A 49 23.04 3.87 -20.78
CA LEU A 49 22.27 4.60 -21.81
C LEU A 49 21.19 5.52 -21.23
N LYS A 50 20.61 5.18 -20.07
CA LYS A 50 19.66 6.05 -19.36
C LYS A 50 20.34 7.23 -18.67
N ILE A 51 21.51 7.00 -18.05
CA ILE A 51 22.34 8.06 -17.47
C ILE A 51 22.79 9.04 -18.57
N MET A 52 23.31 8.50 -19.69
CA MET A 52 23.71 9.25 -20.88
C MET A 52 22.54 10.02 -21.53
N ALA A 53 21.30 9.53 -21.42
CA ALA A 53 20.11 10.20 -21.95
C ALA A 53 19.61 11.35 -21.06
N LYS A 54 19.93 11.34 -19.76
CA LYS A 54 19.54 12.40 -18.80
C LYS A 54 20.53 13.56 -18.76
N SER A 55 21.81 13.35 -19.07
CA SER A 55 22.87 14.36 -18.86
C SER A 55 22.93 15.50 -19.89
N GLY A 56 22.00 15.58 -20.84
CA GLY A 56 21.76 16.82 -21.59
C GLY A 56 23.00 17.47 -22.24
N GLY A 57 23.98 16.71 -22.74
CA GLY A 57 25.13 17.29 -23.44
C GLY A 57 26.37 16.41 -23.39
N LYS A 58 26.84 16.00 -24.59
CA LYS A 58 28.05 15.20 -24.89
C LYS A 58 28.05 13.78 -24.30
N GLY A 59 28.28 12.80 -25.17
CA GLY A 59 28.28 11.38 -24.83
C GLY A 59 29.36 11.03 -23.82
N VAL A 60 28.99 10.99 -22.54
CA VAL A 60 29.85 10.48 -21.46
C VAL A 60 29.83 8.96 -21.55
N ASN A 61 30.88 8.36 -22.12
CA ASN A 61 31.03 6.91 -22.14
C ASN A 61 31.47 6.42 -20.75
N LEU A 62 30.49 5.99 -19.96
CA LEU A 62 30.69 5.51 -18.59
C LEU A 62 31.57 4.25 -18.51
N LYS A 63 31.70 3.49 -19.62
CA LYS A 63 32.61 2.33 -19.69
C LYS A 63 34.07 2.76 -19.67
N ASP A 64 34.38 3.90 -20.27
CA ASP A 64 35.75 4.44 -20.33
C ASP A 64 36.12 5.15 -19.01
N LYS A 65 35.12 5.46 -18.19
CA LYS A 65 35.23 6.12 -16.89
C LYS A 65 35.21 5.17 -15.69
N LEU A 66 34.91 3.89 -15.92
CA LEU A 66 34.92 2.85 -14.90
C LEU A 66 36.20 2.02 -15.04
N GLU A 67 37.11 2.18 -14.09
CA GLU A 67 38.32 1.37 -14.00
C GLU A 67 38.23 0.48 -12.74
N GLY A 68 37.93 -0.80 -12.93
CA GLY A 68 37.69 -1.73 -11.83
C GLY A 68 36.50 -1.31 -10.96
N ASN A 69 36.79 -0.85 -9.73
CA ASN A 69 35.82 -0.41 -8.73
C ASN A 69 35.83 1.12 -8.52
N GLU A 70 36.44 1.85 -9.44
CA GLU A 70 36.58 3.30 -9.41
C GLU A 70 35.80 3.90 -10.57
N LEU A 71 34.91 4.85 -10.28
CA LEU A 71 34.08 5.50 -11.28
C LEU A 71 34.35 7.01 -11.25
N ASP A 72 34.91 7.50 -12.35
CA ASP A 72 35.18 8.93 -12.55
C ASP A 72 34.06 9.60 -13.34
N LEU A 73 33.19 10.34 -12.66
CA LEU A 73 32.16 11.18 -13.24
C LEU A 73 32.48 12.68 -13.11
N SER A 74 33.74 13.03 -12.90
CA SER A 74 34.17 14.43 -12.88
C SER A 74 33.90 15.12 -14.22
N LEU A 75 33.61 16.42 -14.18
CA LEU A 75 33.44 17.28 -15.36
C LEU A 75 32.40 16.76 -16.38
N CYS A 76 31.33 16.11 -15.90
CA CYS A 76 30.30 15.52 -16.75
C CYS A 76 29.04 16.39 -16.88
N ASP A 77 29.09 17.65 -16.42
CA ASP A 77 27.96 18.59 -16.37
C ASP A 77 26.70 18.02 -15.69
N LEU A 78 26.90 17.17 -14.67
CA LEU A 78 25.81 16.49 -13.99
C LEU A 78 25.05 17.43 -13.04
N ASN A 79 23.71 17.38 -13.13
CA ASN A 79 22.79 18.06 -12.20
C ASN A 79 22.17 17.10 -11.17
N GLU A 80 22.17 15.80 -11.44
CA GLU A 80 21.62 14.75 -10.56
C GLU A 80 22.55 13.54 -10.59
N VAL A 81 22.77 12.91 -9.43
CA VAL A 81 23.50 11.63 -9.34
C VAL A 81 22.52 10.47 -9.58
N PRO A 82 22.77 9.57 -10.54
CA PRO A 82 21.90 8.43 -10.83
C PRO A 82 22.10 7.29 -9.80
N VAL A 83 21.77 7.56 -8.53
CA VAL A 83 22.04 6.62 -7.42
C VAL A 83 21.22 5.34 -7.52
N LYS A 84 20.00 5.39 -8.06
CA LYS A 84 19.19 4.16 -8.23
C LYS A 84 19.88 3.22 -9.20
N GLU A 85 20.35 3.75 -10.32
CA GLU A 85 21.17 3.01 -11.26
C GLU A 85 22.42 2.49 -10.54
N LEU A 86 23.25 3.38 -9.98
CA LEU A 86 24.51 3.01 -9.31
C LEU A 86 24.35 1.96 -8.19
N SER A 87 23.24 2.00 -7.43
CA SER A 87 22.97 1.10 -6.30
C SER A 87 22.26 -0.21 -6.69
N GLU A 88 21.51 -0.24 -7.79
CA GLU A 88 20.84 -1.45 -8.31
C GLU A 88 21.81 -2.37 -9.05
N PHE A 89 22.98 -1.89 -9.45
CA PHE A 89 24.00 -2.74 -10.05
C PHE A 89 24.71 -3.57 -8.96
N CYS A 90 24.37 -4.86 -8.89
CA CYS A 90 25.08 -5.81 -8.03
C CYS A 90 26.61 -5.83 -8.26
N SER A 91 27.12 -5.34 -9.40
CA SER A 91 28.56 -5.17 -9.66
C SER A 91 29.16 -3.85 -9.13
N LEU A 92 28.37 -2.81 -8.87
CA LEU A 92 28.83 -1.53 -8.27
C LEU A 92 28.53 -1.44 -6.77
N THR A 93 27.94 -2.49 -6.17
CA THR A 93 28.07 -2.69 -4.72
C THR A 93 29.53 -2.71 -4.29
N HIS A 94 30.48 -2.96 -5.19
CA HIS A 94 31.91 -2.94 -4.93
C HIS A 94 32.56 -1.58 -5.22
N LEU A 95 31.80 -0.55 -5.59
CA LEU A 95 32.35 0.77 -5.90
C LEU A 95 33.07 1.32 -4.66
N VAL A 96 34.40 1.45 -4.77
CA VAL A 96 35.29 1.90 -3.69
C VAL A 96 35.57 3.38 -3.85
N LYS A 97 35.72 3.87 -5.09
CA LYS A 97 35.98 5.28 -5.36
C LYS A 97 34.96 5.86 -6.34
N LEU A 98 34.43 7.01 -6.01
CA LEU A 98 33.51 7.76 -6.85
C LEU A 98 33.98 9.22 -6.91
N ASP A 99 34.33 9.66 -8.10
CA ASP A 99 34.63 11.07 -8.36
C ASP A 99 33.41 11.72 -9.02
N LEU A 100 32.85 12.72 -8.37
CA LEU A 100 31.75 13.56 -8.84
C LEU A 100 32.16 15.04 -8.87
N SER A 101 33.46 15.34 -8.81
CA SER A 101 33.99 16.69 -8.76
C SER A 101 33.68 17.51 -10.01
N LYS A 102 33.64 18.84 -9.85
CA LYS A 102 33.44 19.81 -10.94
C LYS A 102 32.18 19.53 -11.76
N ASN A 103 31.09 19.22 -11.06
CA ASN A 103 29.76 19.09 -11.64
C ASN A 103 28.86 20.23 -11.13
N GLN A 104 27.56 20.15 -11.39
CA GLN A 104 26.58 21.16 -11.02
C GLN A 104 25.55 20.60 -10.01
N LEU A 105 25.97 19.60 -9.21
CA LEU A 105 25.09 18.90 -8.28
C LEU A 105 24.62 19.84 -7.18
N GLN A 106 23.31 20.07 -7.11
CA GLN A 106 22.69 20.92 -6.07
C GLN A 106 22.34 20.14 -4.81
N GLN A 107 22.03 18.85 -4.98
CA GLN A 107 21.68 17.95 -3.90
C GLN A 107 22.09 16.52 -4.28
N LEU A 108 22.43 15.72 -3.26
CA LEU A 108 22.54 14.28 -3.42
C LEU A 108 21.17 13.64 -3.13
N PRO A 109 20.78 12.57 -3.84
CA PRO A 109 19.50 11.91 -3.63
C PRO A 109 19.40 11.28 -2.23
N SER A 110 18.18 11.15 -1.73
CA SER A 110 17.89 10.61 -0.39
C SER A 110 18.41 9.18 -0.18
N ASP A 111 18.63 8.43 -1.24
CA ASP A 111 19.12 7.04 -1.22
C ASP A 111 20.66 6.91 -1.37
N PHE A 112 21.43 8.01 -1.34
CA PHE A 112 22.88 8.01 -1.54
C PHE A 112 23.62 7.05 -0.58
N GLY A 113 23.09 6.85 0.63
CA GLY A 113 23.59 5.89 1.62
C GLY A 113 23.65 4.42 1.18
N ARG A 114 23.00 4.05 0.06
CA ARG A 114 23.04 2.68 -0.49
C ARG A 114 24.42 2.26 -0.99
N LEU A 115 25.33 3.21 -1.26
CA LEU A 115 26.70 2.94 -1.70
C LEU A 115 27.60 2.52 -0.52
N VAL A 116 27.22 1.45 0.19
CA VAL A 116 27.78 1.07 1.51
C VAL A 116 29.28 0.74 1.51
N ASN A 117 29.86 0.39 0.36
CA ASN A 117 31.27 0.02 0.24
C ASN A 117 32.17 1.16 -0.26
N LEU A 118 31.59 2.35 -0.48
CA LEU A 118 32.33 3.52 -0.91
C LEU A 118 33.36 3.93 0.16
N GLN A 119 34.62 4.07 -0.25
CA GLN A 119 35.74 4.46 0.61
C GLN A 119 36.28 5.84 0.27
N HIS A 120 36.14 6.27 -0.98
CA HIS A 120 36.62 7.55 -1.48
C HIS A 120 35.51 8.24 -2.27
N LEU A 121 35.18 9.46 -1.89
CA LEU A 121 34.17 10.27 -2.55
C LEU A 121 34.67 11.69 -2.75
N ASP A 122 34.80 12.09 -4.02
CA ASP A 122 35.13 13.46 -4.37
C ASP A 122 33.87 14.20 -4.85
N LEU A 123 33.55 15.30 -4.16
CA LEU A 123 32.43 16.20 -4.48
C LEU A 123 32.91 17.64 -4.64
N LEU A 124 34.22 17.87 -4.79
CA LEU A 124 34.84 19.17 -4.99
C LEU A 124 34.13 19.97 -6.08
N ASN A 125 33.93 21.27 -5.87
CA ASN A 125 33.39 22.20 -6.86
C ASN A 125 32.04 21.75 -7.44
N ASN A 126 31.04 21.65 -6.56
CA ASN A 126 29.65 21.41 -6.88
C ASN A 126 28.77 22.53 -6.28
N ARG A 127 27.46 22.35 -6.25
CA ARG A 127 26.51 23.33 -5.70
C ARG A 127 25.76 22.77 -4.48
N LEU A 128 26.38 21.86 -3.74
CA LEU A 128 25.75 21.21 -2.60
C LEU A 128 25.61 22.18 -1.43
N VAL A 129 24.40 22.26 -0.89
CA VAL A 129 24.11 23.03 0.34
C VAL A 129 24.06 22.11 1.55
N THR A 130 23.46 20.93 1.39
CA THR A 130 23.28 19.93 2.44
C THR A 130 23.62 18.54 1.94
N LEU A 131 23.80 17.60 2.86
CA LEU A 131 23.93 16.17 2.57
C LEU A 131 22.69 15.42 3.07
N PRO A 132 22.25 14.36 2.36
CA PRO A 132 21.10 13.58 2.77
C PRO A 132 21.40 12.81 4.06
N VAL A 133 20.40 12.59 4.91
CA VAL A 133 20.58 11.86 6.19
C VAL A 133 21.11 10.44 5.97
N SER A 134 20.78 9.82 4.83
CA SER A 134 21.30 8.50 4.45
C SER A 134 22.82 8.46 4.27
N PHE A 135 23.50 9.61 4.14
CA PHE A 135 24.96 9.68 4.11
C PHE A 135 25.60 9.04 5.35
N ALA A 136 24.89 9.00 6.49
CA ALA A 136 25.28 8.28 7.70
C ALA A 136 25.55 6.77 7.48
N GLN A 137 24.97 6.18 6.43
CA GLN A 137 25.06 4.76 6.09
C GLN A 137 26.35 4.38 5.34
N LEU A 138 27.14 5.35 4.88
CA LEU A 138 28.42 5.12 4.22
C LEU A 138 29.51 4.73 5.23
N LYS A 139 29.37 3.53 5.82
CA LYS A 139 30.19 3.05 6.95
C LYS A 139 31.67 2.90 6.61
N ASN A 140 31.98 2.67 5.33
CA ASN A 140 33.33 2.41 4.84
C ASN A 140 34.03 3.67 4.29
N LEU A 141 33.36 4.82 4.28
CA LEU A 141 33.91 6.05 3.70
C LEU A 141 35.09 6.56 4.53
N LYS A 142 36.26 6.65 3.89
CA LYS A 142 37.53 7.00 4.49
C LYS A 142 38.07 8.33 4.01
N TRP A 143 37.67 8.80 2.83
CA TRP A 143 38.15 10.04 2.24
C TRP A 143 36.96 10.77 1.60
N LEU A 144 36.88 12.08 1.87
CA LEU A 144 35.81 12.93 1.41
C LEU A 144 36.35 14.33 1.14
N ASP A 145 36.10 14.86 -0.06
CA ASP A 145 36.27 16.27 -0.37
C ASP A 145 34.90 16.91 -0.69
N LEU A 146 34.63 18.02 -0.03
CA LEU A 146 33.42 18.84 -0.21
C LEU A 146 33.76 20.31 -0.49
N LYS A 147 35.03 20.63 -0.74
CA LYS A 147 35.49 22.00 -0.97
C LYS A 147 34.77 22.61 -2.18
N ASP A 148 34.70 23.93 -2.20
CA ASP A 148 34.06 24.70 -3.27
C ASP A 148 32.57 24.30 -3.47
N ASN A 149 31.88 23.99 -2.37
CA ASN A 149 30.43 23.85 -2.31
C ASN A 149 29.84 24.91 -1.37
N PRO A 150 28.65 25.46 -1.66
CA PRO A 150 27.95 26.42 -0.81
C PRO A 150 27.27 25.72 0.39
N LEU A 151 28.03 24.92 1.14
CA LEU A 151 27.54 24.13 2.26
C LEU A 151 26.94 25.03 3.36
N GLU A 152 25.91 24.53 4.02
CA GLU A 152 25.39 25.12 5.25
C GLU A 152 26.51 25.28 6.28
N ALA A 153 26.54 26.42 6.99
CA ALA A 153 27.65 26.80 7.87
C ALA A 153 28.00 25.73 8.93
N ALA A 154 26.99 25.04 9.49
CA ALA A 154 27.21 23.96 10.44
C ALA A 154 27.97 22.78 9.80
N LEU A 155 27.56 22.37 8.60
CA LEU A 155 28.19 21.28 7.87
C LEU A 155 29.58 21.67 7.35
N ALA A 156 29.75 22.88 6.84
CA ALA A 156 31.04 23.42 6.41
C ALA A 156 32.06 23.39 7.55
N LYS A 157 31.65 23.80 8.76
CA LYS A 157 32.50 23.76 9.96
C LYS A 157 32.89 22.34 10.37
N VAL A 158 31.96 21.38 10.24
CA VAL A 158 32.21 19.96 10.55
C VAL A 158 33.18 19.34 9.55
N ALA A 159 32.97 19.58 8.26
CA ALA A 159 33.84 19.09 7.19
C ALA A 159 35.26 19.63 7.36
N GLY A 160 35.38 20.95 7.58
CA GLY A 160 36.67 21.63 7.63
C GLY A 160 37.37 21.65 6.27
N ASP A 161 38.65 21.98 6.29
CA ASP A 161 39.48 21.98 5.08
C ASP A 161 39.88 20.55 4.67
N CYS A 162 40.20 20.38 3.39
CA CYS A 162 40.72 19.17 2.77
C CYS A 162 41.87 19.57 1.84
N LEU A 163 42.97 20.09 2.42
CA LEU A 163 44.16 20.52 1.68
C LEU A 163 45.16 19.37 1.46
N ASP A 164 45.10 18.35 2.31
CA ASP A 164 45.95 17.17 2.27
C ASP A 164 45.14 15.90 2.56
N GLU A 165 45.72 14.74 2.25
CA GLU A 165 45.05 13.44 2.42
C GLU A 165 44.56 13.19 3.85
N LYS A 166 45.30 13.66 4.85
CA LYS A 166 44.96 13.48 6.27
C LYS A 166 43.73 14.31 6.63
N GLN A 167 43.67 15.56 6.15
CA GLN A 167 42.53 16.45 6.36
C GLN A 167 41.25 15.89 5.72
N CYS A 168 41.33 15.40 4.48
CA CYS A 168 40.17 14.79 3.80
C CYS A 168 39.68 13.50 4.48
N LYS A 169 40.61 12.71 5.05
CA LYS A 169 40.25 11.54 5.87
C LYS A 169 39.54 11.93 7.16
N GLN A 170 39.98 13.02 7.79
CA GLN A 170 39.32 13.58 8.96
C GLN A 170 37.95 14.16 8.61
N ALA A 171 37.82 14.86 7.49
CA ALA A 171 36.57 15.39 6.99
C ALA A 171 35.52 14.27 6.83
N ALA A 172 35.87 13.16 6.17
CA ALA A 172 35.00 12.00 6.06
C ALA A 172 34.52 11.50 7.43
N THR A 173 35.45 11.35 8.38
CA THR A 173 35.12 10.87 9.74
C THR A 173 34.17 11.81 10.48
N ARG A 174 34.47 13.12 10.48
CA ARG A 174 33.67 14.14 11.17
C ARG A 174 32.28 14.28 10.56
N VAL A 175 32.19 14.34 9.23
CA VAL A 175 30.92 14.44 8.50
C VAL A 175 30.06 13.21 8.77
N LEU A 176 30.62 11.99 8.71
CA LEU A 176 29.86 10.77 9.02
C LEU A 176 29.37 10.74 10.47
N GLN A 177 30.19 11.16 11.43
CA GLN A 177 29.78 11.27 12.83
C GLN A 177 28.62 12.26 12.99
N HIS A 178 28.71 13.43 12.36
CA HIS A 178 27.65 14.43 12.38
C HIS A 178 26.36 13.92 11.73
N MET A 179 26.45 13.26 10.57
CA MET A 179 25.29 12.68 9.89
C MET A 179 24.64 11.56 10.72
N ARG A 180 25.43 10.73 11.43
CA ARG A 180 24.91 9.71 12.35
C ARG A 180 24.17 10.32 13.54
N ALA A 181 24.65 11.44 14.07
CA ALA A 181 23.95 12.17 15.11
C ALA A 181 22.60 12.70 14.62
N ILE A 182 22.56 13.32 13.43
CA ILE A 182 21.32 13.79 12.80
C ILE A 182 20.35 12.63 12.56
N GLN A 183 20.84 11.52 12.02
CA GLN A 183 20.03 10.31 11.78
C GLN A 183 19.43 9.77 13.08
N SER A 184 20.22 9.69 14.16
CA SER A 184 19.75 9.23 15.46
C SER A 184 18.67 10.14 16.05
N GLU A 185 18.78 11.47 15.91
CA GLU A 185 17.76 12.39 16.40
C GLU A 185 16.46 12.28 15.59
N LEU A 186 16.57 12.16 14.26
CA LEU A 186 15.42 11.95 13.39
C LEU A 186 14.70 10.63 13.69
N ASP A 187 15.45 9.55 13.97
CA ASP A 187 14.88 8.26 14.29
C ASP A 187 14.19 8.27 15.66
N ARG A 188 14.76 8.94 16.65
CA ARG A 188 14.11 9.18 17.96
C ARG A 188 12.83 10.00 17.81
N GLU A 189 12.82 11.02 16.96
CA GLU A 189 11.62 11.83 16.71
C GLU A 189 10.51 10.99 16.04
N LYS A 190 10.87 10.19 15.04
CA LYS A 190 9.92 9.25 14.40
C LYS A 190 9.35 8.25 15.40
N GLU A 191 10.20 7.70 16.27
CA GLU A 191 9.76 6.75 17.30
C GLU A 191 8.79 7.41 18.29
N ARG A 192 9.09 8.64 18.75
CA ARG A 192 8.18 9.41 19.61
C ARG A 192 6.83 9.70 18.95
N LYS A 193 6.83 10.09 17.68
CA LYS A 193 5.59 10.31 16.91
C LYS A 193 4.76 9.03 16.80
N LEU A 194 5.41 7.90 16.51
CA LEU A 194 4.75 6.60 16.42
C LEU A 194 4.19 6.15 17.77
N GLN A 195 4.92 6.39 18.86
CA GLN A 195 4.44 6.08 20.21
C GLN A 195 3.21 6.92 20.57
N LEU A 196 3.24 8.23 20.31
CA LEU A 196 2.12 9.12 20.55
C LEU A 196 0.88 8.73 19.75
N GLU A 197 1.06 8.34 18.48
CA GLU A 197 -0.04 7.85 17.63
C GLU A 197 -0.68 6.58 18.21
N ARG A 198 0.14 5.62 18.64
CA ARG A 198 -0.34 4.38 19.29
C ARG A 198 -1.05 4.65 20.61
N GLU A 199 -0.58 5.61 21.40
CA GLU A 199 -1.26 6.00 22.65
C GLU A 199 -2.61 6.67 22.39
N LEU A 200 -2.67 7.54 21.38
CA LEU A 200 -3.92 8.18 20.96
C LEU A 200 -4.92 7.16 20.42
N GLU A 201 -4.47 6.18 19.64
CA GLU A 201 -5.30 5.08 19.16
C GLU A 201 -5.85 4.24 20.32
N LYS A 202 -5.00 3.82 21.26
CA LYS A 202 -5.44 3.10 22.46
C LYS A 202 -6.46 3.89 23.28
N LYS A 203 -6.26 5.21 23.41
CA LYS A 203 -7.20 6.08 24.11
C LYS A 203 -8.55 6.15 23.39
N ARG A 204 -8.54 6.29 22.06
CA ARG A 204 -9.76 6.27 21.23
C ARG A 204 -10.50 4.93 21.35
N GLU A 205 -9.78 3.81 21.30
CA GLU A 205 -10.37 2.48 21.49
C GLU A 205 -10.96 2.32 22.90
N ALA A 206 -10.26 2.78 23.94
CA ALA A 206 -10.76 2.72 25.31
C ALA A 206 -12.02 3.58 25.49
N GLU A 207 -12.02 4.80 24.96
CA GLU A 207 -13.20 5.68 24.96
C GLU A 207 -14.37 5.05 24.20
N GLN A 208 -14.11 4.42 23.05
CA GLN A 208 -15.13 3.70 22.30
C GLN A 208 -15.72 2.53 23.11
N ARG A 209 -14.87 1.71 23.74
CA ARG A 209 -15.32 0.59 24.58
C ARG A 209 -16.18 1.07 25.77
N VAL A 210 -15.82 2.21 26.37
CA VAL A 210 -16.61 2.82 27.45
C VAL A 210 -17.98 3.26 26.93
N ARG A 211 -18.04 3.94 25.78
CA ARG A 211 -19.31 4.36 25.16
C ARG A 211 -20.19 3.15 24.83
N GLU A 212 -19.63 2.11 24.22
CA GLU A 212 -20.36 0.88 23.91
C GLU A 212 -20.86 0.16 25.18
N ALA A 213 -20.07 0.14 26.26
CA ALA A 213 -20.47 -0.43 27.53
C ALA A 213 -21.63 0.36 28.17
N GLN A 214 -21.54 1.70 28.16
CA GLN A 214 -22.60 2.59 28.64
C GLN A 214 -23.91 2.38 27.86
N GLU A 215 -23.83 2.27 26.53
CA GLU A 215 -25.00 2.01 25.69
C GLU A 215 -25.61 0.63 25.98
N ARG A 216 -24.78 -0.41 26.17
CA ARG A 216 -25.24 -1.75 26.55
C ARG A 216 -25.95 -1.74 27.91
N GLU A 217 -25.43 -1.02 28.89
CA GLU A 217 -26.06 -0.89 30.21
C GLU A 217 -27.38 -0.10 30.13
N LEU A 218 -27.44 0.98 29.33
CA LEU A 218 -28.69 1.71 29.09
C LEU A 218 -29.76 0.81 28.47
N ARG A 219 -29.42 0.07 27.41
CA ARG A 219 -30.33 -0.90 26.76
C ARG A 219 -30.79 -2.00 27.72
N LYS A 220 -29.97 -2.41 28.69
CA LYS A 220 -30.37 -3.39 29.72
C LYS A 220 -31.38 -2.77 30.69
N ARG A 221 -31.15 -1.53 31.14
CA ARG A 221 -32.06 -0.79 32.03
C ARG A 221 -33.42 -0.58 31.37
N GLU A 222 -33.45 -0.08 30.13
CA GLU A 222 -34.69 0.11 29.37
C GLU A 222 -35.48 -1.20 29.23
N LYS A 223 -34.81 -2.32 28.93
CA LYS A 223 -35.47 -3.64 28.86
C LYS A 223 -35.98 -4.12 30.22
N ALA A 224 -35.30 -3.80 31.31
CA ALA A 224 -35.74 -4.14 32.66
C ALA A 224 -36.98 -3.31 33.05
N GLU A 225 -36.94 -1.99 32.81
CA GLU A 225 -38.06 -1.07 33.03
C GLU A 225 -39.28 -1.43 32.18
N GLU A 226 -39.09 -1.79 30.90
CA GLU A 226 -40.20 -2.24 30.04
C GLU A 226 -40.83 -3.54 30.56
N LYS A 227 -40.01 -4.51 30.99
CA LYS A 227 -40.50 -5.76 31.59
C LYS A 227 -41.28 -5.48 32.88
N GLU A 228 -40.82 -4.56 33.71
CA GLU A 228 -41.51 -4.16 34.93
C GLU A 228 -42.84 -3.46 34.61
N ARG A 229 -42.85 -2.55 33.65
CA ARG A 229 -44.08 -1.89 33.17
C ARG A 229 -45.12 -2.91 32.71
N ARG A 230 -44.72 -3.88 31.88
CA ARG A 230 -45.61 -4.97 31.43
C ARG A 230 -46.15 -5.83 32.57
N ARG A 231 -45.35 -6.08 33.61
CA ARG A 231 -45.81 -6.81 34.82
C ARG A 231 -46.88 -6.00 35.56
N ARG A 232 -46.63 -4.71 35.79
CA ARG A 232 -47.60 -3.80 36.44
C ARG A 232 -48.93 -3.72 35.66
N GLU A 233 -48.87 -3.59 34.34
CA GLU A 233 -50.05 -3.60 33.47
C GLU A 233 -50.83 -4.93 33.56
N TYR A 234 -50.11 -6.06 33.54
CA TYR A 234 -50.72 -7.39 33.69
C TYR A 234 -51.41 -7.56 35.05
N ASP A 235 -50.75 -7.15 36.14
CA ASP A 235 -51.30 -7.24 37.49
C ASP A 235 -52.52 -6.33 37.66
N ALA A 236 -52.50 -5.11 37.11
CA ALA A 236 -53.65 -4.22 37.07
C ALA A 236 -54.83 -4.83 36.30
N MET A 237 -54.59 -5.40 35.11
CA MET A 237 -55.63 -6.06 34.32
C MET A 237 -56.23 -7.27 35.05
N ARG A 238 -55.39 -8.04 35.76
CA ARG A 238 -55.84 -9.15 36.60
C ARG A 238 -56.73 -8.65 37.75
N ALA A 239 -56.36 -7.57 38.43
CA ALA A 239 -57.15 -6.97 39.50
C ALA A 239 -58.53 -6.49 39.00
N VAL A 240 -58.58 -5.79 37.86
CA VAL A 240 -59.85 -5.36 37.23
C VAL A 240 -60.75 -6.56 36.92
N LYS A 241 -60.18 -7.64 36.36
CA LYS A 241 -60.94 -8.86 36.05
C LYS A 241 -61.50 -9.53 37.31
N GLN A 242 -60.75 -9.52 38.42
CA GLN A 242 -61.22 -10.02 39.71
C GLN A 242 -62.35 -9.17 40.27
N GLU A 243 -62.26 -7.85 40.20
CA GLU A 243 -63.35 -6.95 40.63
C GLU A 243 -64.61 -7.11 39.78
N MET A 244 -64.49 -7.19 38.45
CA MET A 244 -65.63 -7.50 37.57
C MET A 244 -66.26 -8.86 37.90
N ALA A 245 -65.46 -9.86 38.25
CA ALA A 245 -65.99 -11.16 38.67
C ALA A 245 -66.71 -11.10 40.03
N LYS A 246 -66.23 -10.26 40.98
CA LYS A 246 -66.92 -10.01 42.24
C LYS A 246 -68.24 -9.26 42.03
N GLN A 247 -68.27 -8.26 41.13
CA GLN A 247 -69.49 -7.54 40.75
C GLN A 247 -70.51 -8.46 40.08
N SER A 248 -70.07 -9.31 39.13
CA SER A 248 -70.95 -10.30 38.50
C SER A 248 -71.47 -11.37 39.47
N ARG A 249 -70.72 -11.71 40.52
CA ARG A 249 -71.21 -12.58 41.61
C ARG A 249 -72.26 -11.88 42.48
N LYS A 250 -72.06 -10.59 42.82
CA LYS A 250 -73.08 -9.77 43.50
C LYS A 250 -74.37 -9.63 42.67
N GLU A 251 -74.26 -9.40 41.36
CA GLU A 251 -75.42 -9.36 40.45
C GLU A 251 -76.14 -10.71 40.32
N LYS A 252 -75.41 -11.83 40.40
CA LYS A 252 -76.01 -13.18 40.41
C LYS A 252 -76.68 -13.54 41.74
N ASP A 253 -76.20 -13.02 42.87
CA ASP A 253 -76.85 -13.18 44.17
C ASP A 253 -78.12 -12.31 44.29
N GLU A 254 -78.25 -11.24 43.51
CA GLU A 254 -79.49 -10.43 43.42
C GLU A 254 -80.52 -10.94 42.39
N ASN A 255 -80.18 -11.91 41.53
CA ASN A 255 -81.18 -12.57 40.65
C ASN A 255 -80.77 -13.99 40.20
N PRO A 256 -81.27 -15.06 40.84
CA PRO A 256 -80.87 -16.43 40.52
C PRO A 256 -81.80 -17.06 39.48
N LYS A 257 -81.46 -16.96 38.19
CA LYS A 257 -81.93 -17.90 37.15
C LYS A 257 -81.10 -17.80 35.85
N ALA A 258 -80.39 -18.89 35.52
CA ALA A 258 -80.18 -19.48 34.19
C ALA A 258 -78.74 -20.06 33.96
N SER A 259 -78.69 -21.39 34.06
CA SER A 259 -78.02 -22.40 33.22
C SER A 259 -76.64 -22.19 32.54
N LEU A 260 -75.82 -23.23 32.77
CA LEU A 260 -74.59 -23.69 32.11
C LEU A 260 -74.58 -23.65 30.57
N SER A 261 -73.41 -23.33 29.99
CA SER A 261 -72.85 -24.03 28.82
C SER A 261 -71.30 -23.90 28.76
N HIS A 262 -70.66 -24.92 28.20
CA HIS A 262 -69.20 -25.19 28.15
C HIS A 262 -68.39 -24.18 27.29
N PRO A 263 -67.08 -24.00 27.55
CA PRO A 263 -66.21 -23.16 26.72
C PRO A 263 -65.60 -23.93 25.55
N SER A 264 -65.70 -23.36 24.36
CA SER A 264 -65.00 -23.78 23.15
C SER A 264 -63.55 -23.26 23.12
N HIS A 265 -62.63 -24.10 22.65
CA HIS A 265 -61.19 -23.83 22.50
C HIS A 265 -60.87 -22.58 21.65
N PRO A 266 -59.77 -21.85 21.93
CA PRO A 266 -59.27 -20.81 21.05
C PRO A 266 -58.52 -21.40 19.84
N PRO A 267 -58.49 -20.73 18.67
CA PRO A 267 -57.81 -21.24 17.50
C PRO A 267 -56.30 -21.17 17.72
N GLN A 268 -55.64 -22.32 17.65
CA GLN A 268 -54.18 -22.39 17.56
C GLN A 268 -53.74 -21.87 16.19
N HIS A 269 -53.17 -20.66 16.16
CA HIS A 269 -52.54 -20.10 14.99
C HIS A 269 -51.26 -20.90 14.68
N LYS A 270 -51.36 -21.92 13.82
CA LYS A 270 -50.18 -22.61 13.26
C LYS A 270 -49.35 -21.58 12.51
N ARG A 271 -48.29 -21.05 13.13
CA ARG A 271 -47.27 -20.24 12.46
C ARG A 271 -46.70 -21.10 11.34
N SER A 272 -47.10 -20.77 10.12
CA SER A 272 -46.71 -21.48 8.92
C SER A 272 -45.20 -21.34 8.75
N TRP A 273 -44.48 -22.42 9.01
CA TRP A 273 -43.01 -22.49 8.91
C TRP A 273 -42.51 -22.08 7.53
N SER A 274 -43.33 -22.25 6.48
CA SER A 274 -43.03 -21.75 5.14
C SER A 274 -42.88 -20.22 5.08
N ARG A 275 -43.66 -19.46 5.86
CA ARG A 275 -43.52 -18.00 5.94
C ARG A 275 -42.26 -17.56 6.69
N VAL A 276 -41.78 -18.38 7.63
CA VAL A 276 -40.52 -18.11 8.34
C VAL A 276 -39.33 -18.45 7.46
N LEU A 277 -39.36 -19.61 6.79
CA LEU A 277 -38.34 -20.03 5.84
C LEU A 277 -38.21 -19.06 4.66
N LEU A 278 -39.33 -18.59 4.11
CA LEU A 278 -39.32 -17.59 3.03
C LEU A 278 -38.71 -16.27 3.48
N LYS A 279 -38.97 -15.83 4.71
CA LYS A 279 -38.35 -14.62 5.28
C LYS A 279 -36.85 -14.81 5.51
N MET A 280 -36.43 -15.96 6.02
CA MET A 280 -35.00 -16.26 6.20
C MET A 280 -34.26 -16.30 4.86
N LEU A 281 -34.86 -16.91 3.83
CA LEU A 281 -34.31 -16.92 2.47
C LEU A 281 -34.20 -15.49 1.90
N LEU A 282 -35.22 -14.65 2.09
CA LEU A 282 -35.21 -13.26 1.65
C LEU A 282 -34.10 -12.45 2.33
N PHE A 283 -33.90 -12.62 3.64
CA PHE A 283 -32.81 -11.96 4.37
C PHE A 283 -31.43 -12.41 3.91
N LEU A 284 -31.25 -13.70 3.60
CA LEU A 284 -29.99 -14.23 3.05
C LEU A 284 -29.70 -13.65 1.66
N LEU A 285 -30.71 -13.56 0.79
CA LEU A 285 -30.57 -12.96 -0.54
C LEU A 285 -30.25 -11.47 -0.48
N LEU A 286 -30.91 -10.72 0.41
CA LEU A 286 -30.61 -9.30 0.63
C LEU A 286 -29.19 -9.10 1.18
N GLY A 287 -28.75 -9.98 2.09
CA GLY A 287 -27.38 -10.01 2.59
C GLY A 287 -26.36 -10.24 1.47
N ALA A 288 -26.58 -11.25 0.63
CA ALA A 288 -25.70 -11.57 -0.50
C ALA A 288 -25.64 -10.45 -1.56
N LEU A 289 -26.76 -9.78 -1.84
CA LEU A 289 -26.80 -8.62 -2.74
C LEU A 289 -26.05 -7.42 -2.15
N SER A 290 -26.18 -7.18 -0.85
CA SER A 290 -25.48 -6.09 -0.18
C SER A 290 -23.96 -6.29 -0.18
N THR A 291 -23.48 -7.52 0.07
CA THR A 291 -22.03 -7.82 0.03
C THR A 291 -21.47 -7.73 -1.37
N LEU A 292 -22.22 -8.16 -2.39
CA LEU A 292 -21.84 -8.03 -3.80
C LEU A 292 -21.77 -6.54 -4.23
N ALA A 293 -22.75 -5.73 -3.82
CA ALA A 293 -22.75 -4.29 -4.09
C ALA A 293 -21.57 -3.58 -3.42
N VAL A 294 -21.27 -3.88 -2.16
CA VAL A 294 -20.12 -3.30 -1.45
C VAL A 294 -18.79 -3.69 -2.11
N CYS A 295 -18.62 -4.96 -2.49
CA CYS A 295 -17.40 -5.43 -3.15
C CYS A 295 -17.20 -4.89 -4.59
N LYS A 296 -18.25 -4.40 -5.26
CA LYS A 296 -18.17 -3.81 -6.61
C LYS A 296 -18.12 -2.28 -6.61
N VAL A 297 -18.75 -1.60 -5.64
CA VAL A 297 -18.89 -0.13 -5.60
C VAL A 297 -17.76 0.56 -4.83
N THR A 298 -17.03 -0.16 -3.96
CA THR A 298 -15.93 0.40 -3.16
C THR A 298 -14.55 -0.10 -3.63
N GLU A 299 -13.47 0.64 -3.33
CA GLU A 299 -12.07 0.26 -3.63
C GLU A 299 -11.55 -0.98 -2.86
N LEU A 300 -12.43 -1.72 -2.15
CA LEU A 300 -12.10 -2.92 -1.36
C LEU A 300 -11.84 -4.20 -2.21
N GLN A 301 -11.55 -4.06 -3.51
CA GLN A 301 -11.37 -5.19 -4.44
C GLN A 301 -10.28 -6.19 -4.00
N HIS A 302 -9.33 -5.77 -3.17
CA HIS A 302 -8.17 -6.56 -2.75
C HIS A 302 -8.37 -7.31 -1.43
N GLN A 303 -9.52 -7.17 -0.76
CA GLN A 303 -9.84 -7.95 0.44
C GLN A 303 -10.19 -9.41 0.05
N PRO A 304 -9.73 -10.42 0.82
CA PRO A 304 -9.84 -11.84 0.44
C PRO A 304 -11.29 -12.32 0.27
N VAL A 305 -12.24 -11.70 0.97
CA VAL A 305 -13.68 -11.97 0.83
C VAL A 305 -14.21 -11.46 -0.51
N CYS A 306 -13.84 -10.23 -0.91
CA CYS A 306 -14.30 -9.64 -2.17
C CYS A 306 -13.67 -10.29 -3.40
N VAL A 307 -12.43 -10.78 -3.31
CA VAL A 307 -11.81 -11.58 -4.39
C VAL A 307 -12.62 -12.85 -4.66
N ARG A 308 -13.03 -13.57 -3.61
CA ARG A 308 -13.79 -14.82 -3.73
C ARG A 308 -15.22 -14.57 -4.24
N VAL A 309 -15.86 -13.49 -3.81
CA VAL A 309 -17.19 -13.08 -4.29
C VAL A 309 -17.14 -12.65 -5.77
N ASN A 310 -16.12 -11.89 -6.18
CA ASN A 310 -15.95 -11.47 -7.56
C ASN A 310 -15.66 -12.66 -8.50
N MET A 311 -14.84 -13.63 -8.09
CA MET A 311 -14.60 -14.86 -8.86
C MET A 311 -15.89 -15.64 -9.13
N LEU A 312 -16.72 -15.85 -8.11
CA LEU A 312 -18.00 -16.55 -8.26
C LEU A 312 -19.00 -15.78 -9.14
N TYR A 313 -18.95 -14.45 -9.09
CA TYR A 313 -19.78 -13.60 -9.94
C TYR A 313 -19.40 -13.71 -11.43
N GLU A 314 -18.11 -13.64 -11.76
CA GLU A 314 -17.63 -13.78 -13.14
C GLU A 314 -17.89 -15.20 -13.69
N GLU A 315 -17.73 -16.25 -12.87
CA GLU A 315 -18.11 -17.62 -13.25
C GLU A 315 -19.61 -17.72 -13.57
N ALA A 316 -20.47 -17.16 -12.72
CA ALA A 316 -21.92 -17.14 -12.96
C ALA A 316 -22.29 -16.36 -14.23
N LEU A 317 -21.61 -15.25 -14.52
CA LEU A 317 -21.83 -14.47 -15.73
C LEU A 317 -21.46 -15.25 -16.99
N SER A 318 -20.33 -15.97 -16.96
CA SER A 318 -19.87 -16.80 -18.08
C SER A 318 -20.81 -17.98 -18.36
N LEU A 319 -21.42 -18.56 -17.32
CA LEU A 319 -22.43 -19.61 -17.44
C LEU A 319 -23.75 -19.10 -18.02
N LEU A 320 -24.13 -17.86 -17.72
CA LEU A 320 -25.33 -17.24 -18.29
C LEU A 320 -25.11 -16.86 -19.77
N GLN A 321 -23.96 -16.27 -20.09
CA GLN A 321 -23.59 -15.95 -21.48
C GLN A 321 -23.48 -17.20 -22.35
N SER A 322 -22.88 -18.28 -21.85
CA SER A 322 -22.80 -19.54 -22.61
C SER A 322 -24.18 -20.16 -22.84
N ARG A 323 -25.12 -20.05 -21.89
CA ARG A 323 -26.53 -20.47 -22.08
C ARG A 323 -27.30 -19.60 -23.07
N GLU A 324 -27.05 -18.29 -23.09
CA GLU A 324 -27.71 -17.36 -24.01
C GLU A 324 -27.18 -17.51 -25.44
N ILE A 325 -25.87 -17.74 -25.59
CA ILE A 325 -25.25 -18.12 -26.87
C ILE A 325 -25.81 -19.46 -27.35
N LEU A 326 -25.92 -20.46 -26.47
CA LEU A 326 -26.51 -21.77 -26.83
C LEU A 326 -27.99 -21.63 -27.23
N ARG A 327 -28.75 -20.76 -26.56
CA ARG A 327 -30.15 -20.46 -26.90
C ARG A 327 -30.29 -19.78 -28.26
N ASN A 328 -29.39 -18.85 -28.59
CA ASN A 328 -29.36 -18.17 -29.88
C ASN A 328 -28.90 -19.09 -31.03
N VAL A 329 -28.04 -20.07 -30.73
CA VAL A 329 -27.63 -21.11 -31.70
C VAL A 329 -28.73 -22.16 -31.93
N LEU A 330 -29.56 -22.43 -30.93
CA LEU A 330 -30.65 -23.43 -31.00
C LEU A 330 -31.99 -22.88 -31.52
N GLN A 331 -32.14 -21.56 -31.70
CA GLN A 331 -33.26 -20.98 -32.45
C GLN A 331 -32.84 -20.74 -33.91
N PRO A 332 -33.17 -21.66 -34.85
CA PRO A 332 -33.02 -21.35 -36.26
C PRO A 332 -33.98 -20.21 -36.64
N ASN A 333 -33.46 -19.21 -37.36
CA ASN A 333 -34.22 -18.12 -37.97
C ASN A 333 -35.44 -18.67 -38.74
N THR A 334 -36.63 -18.58 -38.15
CA THR A 334 -37.90 -18.76 -38.85
C THR A 334 -38.50 -17.40 -39.21
N GLN A 335 -37.75 -16.58 -39.96
CA GLN A 335 -38.30 -15.47 -40.72
C GLN A 335 -37.50 -15.24 -42.01
N GLN A 336 -37.80 -16.05 -43.03
CA GLN A 336 -37.67 -15.65 -44.43
C GLN A 336 -38.52 -16.60 -45.30
N SER A 337 -39.79 -16.23 -45.45
CA SER A 337 -40.63 -16.55 -46.61
C SER A 337 -41.84 -15.64 -46.59
#